data_AF-A0A2A2TIZ0-F1
#
_entry.id   AF-A0A2A2TIZ0-F1
#
_cell.length_a   1.000
_cell.length_b   1.000
_cell.length_c   1.000
_cell.angle_alpha   90.00
_cell.angle_beta   90.00
_cell.angle_gamma   90.00
#
_symmetry.space_group_name_H-M   'P 1'
#
loop_
_entity.id
_entity.type
_entity.pdbx_description
1 polymer ?
#
loop_
_entity_poly.entity_id
_entity_poly.type
_entity_poly.pdbx_seq_one_letter_code
_entity_poly.pdbx_strand_id
1 'polypeptide(L)'
;MIKIIYNYNTGMAAYDQCHPPTINSQWQAFKSEFDEFIEEPSIDEAWDILHSFGRLIWKLTKIPLHLLAFPTVYKHSQRFAEYGCIRSQRNCEFSCINCTLNQSSN
;
A
#
# COMPACT_ATOMS: atom_id res chain seq x y z
N MET A 1 10.06 -9.62 -11.39
CA MET A 1 8.61 -9.83 -11.17
C MET A 1 8.31 -10.57 -9.87
N ILE A 2 8.85 -11.78 -9.63
CA ILE A 2 8.61 -12.57 -8.41
C ILE A 2 8.96 -11.79 -7.12
N LYS A 3 10.14 -11.17 -7.06
CA LYS A 3 10.57 -10.36 -5.90
C LYS A 3 9.67 -9.15 -5.65
N ILE A 4 9.13 -8.54 -6.71
CA ILE A 4 8.26 -7.36 -6.60
C ILE A 4 6.96 -7.74 -5.88
N ILE A 5 6.30 -8.79 -6.39
CA ILE A 5 5.04 -9.28 -5.83
C ILE A 5 5.26 -9.83 -4.41
N TYR A 6 6.38 -10.51 -4.16
CA TYR A 6 6.74 -10.98 -2.81
C TYR A 6 6.84 -9.82 -1.81
N ASN A 7 7.67 -8.82 -2.10
CA ASN A 7 7.85 -7.67 -1.21
C ASN A 7 6.54 -6.88 -1.03
N TYR A 8 5.78 -6.70 -2.11
CA TYR A 8 4.47 -6.05 -2.06
C TYR A 8 3.52 -6.81 -1.13
N ASN A 9 3.35 -8.13 -1.32
CA ASN A 9 2.44 -8.93 -0.50
C ASN A 9 2.87 -8.96 0.96
N THR A 10 4.18 -9.10 1.24
CA THR A 10 4.72 -9.07 2.59
C THR A 10 4.48 -7.71 3.25
N GLY A 11 4.73 -6.62 2.53
CA GLY A 11 4.47 -5.27 3.03
C GLY A 11 2.99 -4.98 3.25
N MET A 12 2.11 -5.42 2.35
CA MET A 12 0.66 -5.32 2.54
C MET A 12 0.21 -6.12 3.77
N ALA A 13 0.74 -7.32 3.97
CA ALA A 13 0.40 -8.14 5.13
C ALA A 13 0.88 -7.50 6.45
N ALA A 14 2.10 -6.95 6.48
CA ALA A 14 2.62 -6.23 7.64
C ALA A 14 1.77 -4.98 7.94
N TYR A 15 1.40 -4.21 6.91
CA TYR A 15 0.52 -3.06 7.06
C TYR A 15 -0.87 -3.42 7.58
N ASP A 16 -1.48 -4.48 7.02
CA ASP A 16 -2.83 -4.94 7.37
C ASP A 16 -2.91 -5.52 8.80
N GLN A 17 -1.77 -5.91 9.41
CA GLN A 17 -1.72 -6.31 10.82
C GLN A 17 -2.01 -5.13 11.77
N CYS A 18 -1.55 -3.93 11.44
CA CYS A 18 -1.85 -2.74 12.23
C CYS A 18 -3.12 -2.03 11.77
N HIS A 19 -3.44 -2.15 10.48
CA HIS A 19 -4.59 -1.51 9.86
C HIS A 19 -5.54 -2.57 9.32
N PRO A 20 -6.43 -3.13 10.16
CA PRO A 20 -7.32 -4.21 9.75
C PRO A 20 -8.03 -3.86 8.43
N PRO A 21 -7.92 -4.70 7.37
CA PRO A 21 -8.43 -4.38 6.04
C PRO A 21 -9.95 -4.62 5.96
N THR A 22 -10.71 -3.85 6.72
CA THR A 22 -12.18 -3.79 6.69
C THR A 22 -12.66 -3.01 5.46
N ILE A 23 -13.94 -3.15 5.09
CA ILE A 23 -14.50 -2.36 3.98
C ILE A 23 -14.37 -0.86 4.26
N ASN A 24 -14.65 -0.44 5.49
CA ASN A 24 -14.53 0.98 5.87
C ASN A 24 -13.09 1.47 5.76
N SER A 25 -12.09 0.75 6.28
CA SER A 25 -10.69 1.19 6.18
C SER A 25 -10.17 1.22 4.74
N GLN A 26 -10.59 0.30 3.87
CA GLN A 26 -10.29 0.36 2.44
C GLN A 26 -10.96 1.56 1.76
N TRP A 27 -12.21 1.88 2.14
CA TRP A 27 -12.91 3.06 1.64
C TRP A 27 -12.26 4.37 2.09
N GLN A 28 -11.82 4.46 3.36
CA GLN A 28 -11.06 5.62 3.84
C GLN A 28 -9.72 5.75 3.11
N ALA A 29 -9.00 4.64 2.88
CA ALA A 29 -7.76 4.65 2.11
C ALA A 29 -7.99 5.17 0.68
N PHE A 30 -9.02 4.68 0.00
CA PHE A 30 -9.40 5.18 -1.33
C PHE A 30 -9.70 6.69 -1.33
N LYS A 31 -10.46 7.19 -0.35
CA LYS A 31 -10.73 8.63 -0.25
C LYS A 31 -9.46 9.43 0.03
N SER A 32 -8.55 8.92 0.85
CA SER A 32 -7.25 9.56 1.11
C SER A 32 -6.45 9.72 -0.19
N GLU A 33 -6.30 8.66 -0.98
CA GLU A 33 -5.57 8.76 -2.28
C GLU A 33 -6.33 9.67 -3.27
N PHE A 34 -7.66 9.72 -3.19
CA PHE A 34 -8.46 10.62 -4.01
C PHE A 34 -8.28 12.09 -3.62
N ASP A 35 -8.18 12.37 -2.32
CA ASP A 35 -7.89 13.70 -1.80
C ASP A 35 -6.44 14.11 -2.18
N GLU A 36 -5.46 13.20 -2.06
CA GLU A 36 -4.07 13.41 -2.53
C GLU A 36 -4.04 13.77 -4.03
N PHE A 37 -4.83 13.09 -4.87
CA PHE A 37 -4.96 13.43 -6.29
C PHE A 37 -5.66 14.77 -6.56
N ILE A 38 -6.64 15.19 -5.74
CA ILE A 38 -7.28 16.51 -5.91
C ILE A 38 -6.29 17.62 -5.55
N GLU A 39 -5.50 17.43 -4.49
CA GLU A 39 -4.51 18.39 -4.02
C GLU A 39 -3.35 18.52 -5.01
N GLU A 40 -2.79 17.40 -5.48
CA GLU A 40 -1.68 17.36 -6.44
C GLU A 40 -1.95 16.33 -7.56
N PRO A 41 -2.72 16.71 -8.60
CA PRO A 41 -3.07 15.80 -9.68
C PRO A 41 -1.83 15.29 -10.42
N SER A 42 -1.54 14.00 -10.30
CA SER A 42 -0.41 13.36 -10.98
C SER A 42 -0.75 11.95 -11.47
N ILE A 43 0.07 11.44 -12.39
CA ILE A 43 -0.06 10.06 -12.87
C ILE A 43 0.15 9.06 -11.74
N ASP A 44 1.07 9.35 -10.81
CA ASP A 44 1.37 8.48 -9.68
C ASP A 44 0.17 8.39 -8.73
N GLU A 45 -0.49 9.52 -8.45
CA GLU A 45 -1.70 9.57 -7.63
C GLU A 45 -2.89 8.89 -8.32
N ALA A 46 -3.00 8.98 -9.65
CA ALA A 46 -4.02 8.24 -10.40
C ALA A 46 -3.83 6.71 -10.28
N TRP A 47 -2.58 6.23 -10.25
CA TRP A 47 -2.30 4.81 -9.99
C TRP A 47 -2.64 4.42 -8.54
N ASP A 48 -2.41 5.30 -7.57
CA ASP A 48 -2.74 5.05 -6.16
C ASP A 48 -4.26 5.00 -5.92
N ILE A 49 -5.04 5.85 -6.60
CA ILE A 49 -6.50 5.72 -6.67
C ILE A 49 -6.91 4.37 -7.24
N LEU A 50 -6.35 3.98 -8.40
CA LEU A 50 -6.71 2.70 -9.03
C LEU A 50 -6.35 1.51 -8.15
N HIS A 51 -5.20 1.58 -7.47
CA HIS A 51 -4.73 0.57 -6.52
C HIS A 51 -5.67 0.45 -5.32
N SER A 52 -5.94 1.55 -4.63
CA SER A 52 -6.79 1.59 -3.44
C SER A 52 -8.25 1.20 -3.75
N PHE A 53 -8.79 1.66 -4.88
CA PHE A 53 -10.10 1.21 -5.38
C PHE A 53 -10.10 -0.29 -5.71
N GLY A 54 -9.05 -0.77 -6.39
CA GLY A 54 -8.88 -2.19 -6.68
C GLY A 54 -8.82 -3.06 -5.42
N ARG A 55 -8.29 -2.57 -4.30
CA ARG A 55 -8.29 -3.27 -3.01
C ARG A 55 -9.69 -3.34 -2.41
N LEU A 56 -10.48 -2.26 -2.53
CA LEU A 56 -11.88 -2.26 -2.11
C LEU A 56 -12.69 -3.29 -2.89
N ILE A 57 -12.56 -3.32 -4.23
CA ILE A 57 -13.22 -4.33 -5.07
C ILE A 57 -12.77 -5.74 -4.69
N TRP A 58 -11.46 -5.95 -4.49
CA TRP A 58 -10.94 -7.25 -4.06
C TRP A 58 -11.57 -7.73 -2.74
N LYS A 59 -11.82 -6.83 -1.79
CA LYS A 59 -12.48 -7.20 -0.53
C LYS A 59 -13.89 -7.73 -0.74
N LEU A 60 -14.62 -7.17 -1.71
CA LEU A 60 -16.00 -7.54 -2.03
C LEU A 60 -16.10 -8.77 -2.94
N THR A 61 -15.24 -8.87 -3.97
CA THR A 61 -15.39 -9.85 -5.05
C THR A 61 -14.33 -10.94 -5.04
N LYS A 62 -13.25 -10.78 -4.26
CA LYS A 62 -12.04 -11.62 -4.28
C LYS A 62 -11.26 -11.63 -5.61
N ILE A 63 -11.58 -10.72 -6.54
CA ILE A 63 -10.80 -10.48 -7.76
C ILE A 63 -9.72 -9.43 -7.47
N PRO A 64 -8.41 -9.72 -7.64
CA PRO A 64 -7.32 -8.85 -7.20
C PRO A 64 -7.01 -7.71 -8.20
N LEU A 65 -7.99 -6.84 -8.48
CA LEU A 65 -7.84 -5.76 -9.47
C LEU A 65 -6.75 -4.75 -9.11
N HIS A 66 -6.40 -4.61 -7.83
CA HIS A 66 -5.31 -3.75 -7.38
C HIS A 66 -3.95 -4.08 -8.03
N LEU A 67 -3.75 -5.31 -8.51
CA LEU A 67 -2.52 -5.69 -9.20
C LEU A 67 -2.38 -5.09 -10.61
N LEU A 68 -3.49 -4.60 -11.19
CA LEU A 68 -3.45 -3.86 -12.46
C LEU A 68 -2.78 -2.50 -12.30
N ALA A 69 -2.80 -1.91 -11.11
CA ALA A 69 -2.05 -0.72 -10.75
C ALA A 69 -0.58 -1.07 -10.46
N PHE A 70 0.10 -1.66 -11.45
CA PHE A 70 1.48 -2.13 -11.32
C PHE A 70 2.46 -1.05 -10.85
N PRO A 71 2.37 0.23 -11.28
CA PRO A 71 3.25 1.29 -10.78
C PRO A 71 3.17 1.46 -9.26
N THR A 72 1.98 1.48 -8.68
CA THR A 72 1.78 1.54 -7.22
C THR A 72 2.27 0.26 -6.52
N VAL A 73 2.00 -0.91 -7.11
CA VAL A 73 2.52 -2.19 -6.59
C VAL A 73 4.05 -2.19 -6.55
N TYR A 74 4.70 -1.69 -7.60
CA TYR A 74 6.15 -1.56 -7.68
C TYR A 74 6.68 -0.54 -6.66
N LYS A 75 6.04 0.63 -6.56
CA LYS A 75 6.36 1.68 -5.58
C LYS A 75 6.31 1.14 -4.15
N HIS A 76 5.23 0.48 -3.77
CA HIS A 76 5.08 -0.15 -2.44
C HIS A 76 6.09 -1.27 -2.20
N SER A 77 6.38 -2.07 -3.21
CA SER A 77 7.40 -3.13 -3.16
C SER A 77 8.80 -2.58 -2.89
N GLN A 78 9.19 -1.48 -3.55
CA GLN A 78 10.46 -0.82 -3.34
C GLN A 78 10.55 -0.22 -1.94
N ARG A 79 9.54 0.55 -1.52
CA ARG A 79 9.49 1.15 -0.17
C ARG A 79 9.62 0.11 0.94
N PHE A 80 8.90 -1.02 0.79
CA PHE A 80 9.02 -2.12 1.73
C PHE A 80 10.41 -2.75 1.74
N ALA A 81 11.03 -2.90 0.58
CA ALA A 81 12.40 -3.43 0.48
C ALA A 81 13.46 -2.49 1.08
N GLU A 82 13.23 -1.18 0.98
CA GLU A 82 14.18 -0.15 1.42
C GLU A 82 14.09 0.13 2.92
N TYR A 83 12.88 0.21 3.48
CA TYR A 83 12.69 0.61 4.88
C TYR A 83 11.55 -0.12 5.60
N GLY A 84 11.05 -1.23 5.06
CA GLY A 84 10.10 -2.11 5.75
C GLY A 84 8.64 -1.63 5.77
N CYS A 85 8.31 -0.55 5.07
CA CYS A 85 6.97 0.03 5.08
C CYS A 85 6.49 0.35 3.66
N ILE A 86 5.20 0.10 3.37
CA ILE A 86 4.62 0.36 2.04
C ILE A 86 4.24 1.84 1.83
N ARG A 87 3.85 2.54 2.90
CA ARG A 87 3.56 3.98 2.85
C ARG A 87 4.87 4.76 2.79
N SER A 88 4.80 6.03 2.38
CA SER A 88 5.97 6.93 2.40
C SER A 88 6.58 7.01 3.81
N GLN A 89 7.86 7.35 3.92
CA GLN A 89 8.51 7.49 5.24
C GLN A 89 7.78 8.48 6.17
N ARG A 90 7.16 9.52 5.61
CA ARG A 90 6.40 10.53 6.38
C ARG A 90 5.07 9.98 6.89
N ASN A 91 4.46 9.08 6.13
CA ASN A 91 3.14 8.48 6.43
C ASN A 91 3.29 7.06 7.00
N CYS A 92 4.52 6.62 7.26
CA CYS A 92 4.75 5.36 7.93
C CYS A 92 4.56 5.60 9.42
N GLU A 93 3.46 5.09 9.96
CA GLU A 93 3.24 5.12 11.39
C GLU A 93 4.28 4.21 12.08
N PHE A 94 5.30 4.82 12.71
CA PHE A 94 6.33 4.12 13.49
C PHE A 94 5.75 3.25 14.63
N SER A 95 4.48 3.43 14.97
CA SER A 95 3.71 2.60 15.91
C SER A 95 3.34 1.22 15.37
N CYS A 96 3.43 0.99 14.06
CA CYS A 96 3.43 -0.36 13.51
C CYS A 96 4.76 -1.06 13.85
N ILE A 97 4.77 -1.80 14.95
CA ILE A 97 5.94 -2.59 15.42
C ILE A 97 6.49 -3.54 14.34
N ASN A 98 5.69 -3.91 13.33
CA ASN A 98 6.09 -4.78 12.21
C ASN A 98 6.40 -4.07 10.88
N CYS A 99 6.28 -2.74 10.79
CA CYS A 99 6.80 -1.96 9.65
C CYS A 99 8.31 -1.74 9.74
N THR A 100 8.95 -2.16 10.84
CA THR A 100 10.39 -2.08 11.07
C THR A 100 11.01 -3.46 11.25
N LEU A 101 10.85 -4.35 10.27
CA LEU A 101 11.70 -5.54 10.18
C LEU A 101 12.90 -5.22 9.27
N ASN A 102 13.91 -4.56 9.85
CA ASN A 102 15.34 -4.55 9.50
C ASN A 102 16.01 -3.17 9.70
N GLN A 103 16.11 -2.72 10.96
CA GLN A 103 17.16 -1.78 11.37
C GLN A 103 17.97 -2.32 12.56
N SER A 104 18.16 -3.63 12.64
CA SER A 104 19.00 -4.26 13.66
C SER A 104 19.90 -5.31 13.03
N SER A 105 20.91 -4.82 12.31
CA SER A 105 22.14 -5.56 12.00
C SER A 105 23.28 -4.56 11.87
N ASN A 106 23.73 -4.06 13.02
CA ASN A 106 25.11 -3.62 13.23
C ASN A 106 25.73 -4.60 14.22
#